data_AF-A0A3C0YVR4-F1
#
_entry.id   AF-A0A3C0YVR4-F1
#
_cell.length_a   1.000
_cell.length_b   1.000
_cell.length_c   1.000
_cell.angle_alpha   90.00
_cell.angle_beta   90.00
_cell.angle_gamma   90.00
#
_symmetry.space_group_name_H-M   'P 1'
#
loop_
_entity.id
_entity.type
_entity.pdbx_description
1 polymer ?
#
loop_
_entity_poly.entity_id
_entity_poly.type
_entity_poly.pdbx_seq_one_letter_code
_entity_poly.pdbx_strand_id
1 'polypeptide(L)'
;GEALRTKVFWYVSFAHASALLVVSAIMVHLIPFIVDRLEYSLATAGTVVTLMTAMMIISQVGGGALGDKVEKRYALTVCLIGHSIALFGLAFATNIWLVAFFVVLHGVSWGTRGPIVISIRAD
;
A
#
# COMPACT_ATOMS: atom_id res chain seq x y z
N GLY A 1 -19.05 -23.10 -6.14
CA GLY A 1 -17.91 -24.01 -5.84
C GLY A 1 -16.84 -24.02 -6.91
N GLU A 2 -17.18 -23.77 -8.18
CA GLU A 2 -16.27 -23.89 -9.32
C GLU A 2 -15.07 -22.92 -9.27
N ALA A 3 -15.28 -21.67 -8.87
CA ALA A 3 -14.20 -20.68 -8.70
C ALA A 3 -13.12 -21.12 -7.69
N LEU A 4 -13.50 -21.77 -6.57
CA LEU A 4 -12.58 -22.26 -5.54
C LEU A 4 -11.63 -23.36 -6.06
N ARG A 5 -11.98 -24.02 -7.16
CA ARG A 5 -11.16 -25.07 -7.79
C ARG A 5 -10.10 -24.50 -8.72
N THR A 6 -10.16 -23.20 -9.04
CA THR A 6 -9.22 -22.54 -9.95
C THR A 6 -7.99 -22.02 -9.19
N LYS A 7 -6.80 -22.16 -9.78
CA LYS A 7 -5.56 -21.56 -9.22
C LYS A 7 -5.63 -20.03 -9.18
N VAL A 8 -6.31 -19.43 -10.15
CA VAL A 8 -6.48 -17.97 -10.27
C VAL A 8 -7.17 -17.40 -9.03
N PHE A 9 -8.22 -18.06 -8.53
CA PHE A 9 -8.90 -17.64 -7.30
C PHE A 9 -7.94 -17.55 -6.11
N TRP A 10 -7.10 -18.57 -5.91
CA TRP A 10 -6.17 -18.61 -4.79
C TRP A 10 -5.05 -17.59 -4.90
N TYR A 11 -4.49 -17.38 -6.10
CA TYR A 11 -3.47 -16.36 -6.31
C TYR A 11 -3.99 -14.95 -6.03
N VAL A 12 -5.20 -14.62 -6.52
CA VAL A 12 -5.83 -13.32 -6.26
C VAL A 12 -6.17 -13.16 -4.78
N SER A 13 -6.68 -14.20 -4.13
CA SER A 13 -7.02 -14.17 -2.70
C SER A 13 -5.78 -13.95 -1.83
N PHE A 14 -4.69 -14.67 -2.13
CA PHE A 14 -3.44 -14.54 -1.39
C PHE A 14 -2.81 -13.15 -1.60
N ALA A 15 -2.77 -12.68 -2.84
CA ALA A 15 -2.32 -11.33 -3.17
C ALA A 15 -3.16 -10.25 -2.47
N HIS A 16 -4.47 -10.47 -2.36
CA HIS A 16 -5.34 -9.55 -1.66
C HIS A 16 -5.08 -9.54 -0.16
N ALA A 17 -5.02 -10.72 0.45
CA ALA A 17 -4.78 -10.90 1.88
C ALA A 17 -3.41 -10.38 2.31
N SER A 18 -2.35 -10.66 1.53
CA SER A 18 -1.00 -10.17 1.84
C SER A 18 -0.92 -8.65 1.80
N ALA A 19 -1.56 -8.00 0.82
CA ALA A 19 -1.63 -6.55 0.77
C ALA A 19 -2.34 -5.96 2.00
N LEU A 20 -3.46 -6.55 2.41
CA LEU A 20 -4.18 -6.11 3.62
C LEU A 20 -3.33 -6.31 4.87
N LEU A 21 -2.61 -7.42 4.97
CA LEU A 21 -1.69 -7.67 6.08
C LEU A 21 -0.63 -6.56 6.18
N VAL A 22 -0.01 -6.18 5.06
CA VAL A 22 0.97 -5.08 5.02
C VAL A 22 0.35 -3.76 5.48
N VAL A 23 -0.81 -3.41 4.93
CA VAL A 23 -1.53 -2.17 5.29
C VAL A 23 -1.86 -2.16 6.78
N SER A 24 -2.39 -3.26 7.32
CA SER A 24 -2.71 -3.38 8.75
C SER A 24 -1.48 -3.26 9.63
N ALA A 25 -0.37 -3.90 9.26
CA ALA A 25 0.88 -3.81 10.00
C ALA A 25 1.38 -2.35 10.07
N ILE A 26 1.38 -1.64 8.94
CA ILE A 26 1.79 -0.23 8.90
C ILE A 26 0.85 0.65 9.73
N MET A 27 -0.46 0.46 9.64
CA MET A 27 -1.43 1.24 10.42
C MET A 27 -1.24 1.13 11.93
N VAL A 28 -0.90 -0.07 12.42
CA VAL A 28 -0.75 -0.30 13.86
C VAL A 28 0.64 0.08 14.35
N HIS A 29 1.69 -0.13 13.54
CA HIS A 29 3.07 -0.01 14.01
C HIS A 29 3.77 1.29 13.63
N LEU A 30 3.25 2.08 12.67
CA LEU A 30 3.95 3.28 12.19
C LEU A 30 4.14 4.35 13.28
N ILE A 31 3.12 4.63 14.08
CA ILE A 31 3.23 5.65 15.14
C ILE A 31 4.19 5.19 16.25
N PRO A 32 4.03 3.99 16.86
CA PRO A 32 5.00 3.48 17.84
C PRO A 32 6.42 3.41 17.29
N PHE A 33 6.59 3.05 16.02
CA PHE A 33 7.89 3.04 15.37
C PHE A 33 8.54 4.44 15.35
N ILE A 34 7.79 5.47 14.97
CA ILE A 34 8.31 6.84 14.90
C ILE A 34 8.57 7.42 16.29
N VAL A 35 7.67 7.16 17.25
CA VAL A 35 7.72 7.75 18.59
C VAL A 35 8.67 6.98 19.51
N ASP A 36 8.50 5.67 19.62
CA ASP A 36 9.19 4.87 20.63
C ASP A 36 10.55 4.38 20.14
N ARG A 37 10.68 4.06 18.84
CA ARG A 37 11.94 3.53 18.28
C ARG A 37 12.84 4.63 17.70
N LEU A 38 12.26 5.58 16.98
CA LEU A 38 13.02 6.68 16.37
C LEU A 38 13.05 7.95 17.24
N GLU A 39 12.35 7.95 18.39
CA GLU A 39 12.38 9.02 19.39
C GLU A 39 11.90 10.39 18.86
N TYR A 40 11.04 10.40 17.83
CA TYR A 40 10.41 11.63 17.34
C TYR A 40 9.11 11.94 18.08
N SER A 41 8.66 13.19 17.99
CA SER A 41 7.41 13.62 18.63
C SER A 41 6.17 12.95 18.00
N LEU A 42 5.09 12.83 18.78
CA LEU A 42 3.78 12.40 18.28
C LEU A 42 3.26 13.31 17.16
N ALA A 43 3.56 14.62 17.21
CA ALA A 43 3.19 15.56 16.16
C ALA A 43 3.88 15.23 14.82
N THR A 44 5.15 14.84 14.87
CA THR A 44 5.90 14.36 13.70
C THR A 44 5.27 13.09 13.14
N ALA A 45 4.94 12.11 14.00
CA ALA A 45 4.26 10.88 13.57
C ALA A 45 2.90 11.16 12.91
N GLY A 46 2.10 12.08 13.48
CA GLY A 46 0.83 12.53 12.89
C GLY A 46 0.99 13.15 11.51
N THR A 47 2.06 13.92 11.30
CA THR A 47 2.38 14.52 9.99
C THR A 47 2.74 13.44 8.97
N VAL A 48 3.49 12.41 9.37
CA VAL A 48 3.81 11.26 8.49
C VAL A 48 2.56 10.48 8.11
N VAL A 49 1.65 10.22 9.06
CA VAL A 49 0.36 9.56 8.77
C VAL A 49 -0.49 10.41 7.81
N THR A 50 -0.48 11.73 7.99
CA THR A 50 -1.17 12.68 7.10
C THR A 50 -0.59 12.63 5.69
N LEU A 51 0.74 12.63 5.55
CA LEU A 51 1.43 12.49 4.27
C LEU A 51 1.06 11.18 3.57
N MET A 52 1.11 10.06 4.30
CA MET A 52 0.70 8.75 3.77
C MET A 52 -0.73 8.78 3.23
N THR A 53 -1.65 9.37 4.00
CA THR A 53 -3.08 9.46 3.65
C THR A 53 -3.30 10.38 2.45
N ALA A 54 -2.60 11.52 2.39
CA ALA A 54 -2.66 12.44 1.26
C ALA A 54 -2.21 11.76 -0.04
N MET A 55 -1.09 11.04 0.00
CA MET A 55 -0.61 10.29 -1.16
C MET A 55 -1.56 9.18 -1.58
N MET A 56 -2.18 8.48 -0.62
CA MET A 56 -3.25 7.52 -0.91
C MET A 56 -4.40 8.16 -1.67
N ILE A 57 -4.91 9.30 -1.19
CA ILE A 57 -6.03 10.00 -1.83
C ILE A 57 -5.65 10.46 -3.25
N ILE A 58 -4.48 11.10 -3.41
CA ILE A 58 -4.00 11.59 -4.72
C ILE A 58 -3.89 10.44 -5.72
N SER A 59 -3.26 9.32 -5.31
CA SER A 59 -3.05 8.16 -6.17
C SER A 59 -4.32 7.35 -6.42
N GLN A 60 -5.32 7.44 -5.55
CA GLN A 60 -6.63 6.84 -5.77
C GLN A 60 -7.39 7.59 -6.87
N VAL A 61 -7.36 8.92 -6.85
CA VAL A 61 -7.97 9.75 -7.92
C VAL A 61 -7.24 9.54 -9.24
N GLY A 62 -5.90 9.56 -9.23
CA GLY A 62 -5.09 9.36 -10.44
C GLY A 62 -5.09 7.92 -10.97
N GLY A 63 -5.27 6.92 -10.10
CA GLY A 63 -5.21 5.50 -10.43
C GLY A 63 -6.30 5.04 -11.41
N GLY A 64 -7.44 5.73 -11.46
CA GLY A 64 -8.50 5.47 -12.43
C GLY A 64 -8.03 5.65 -13.87
N ALA A 65 -7.35 6.76 -14.17
CA ALA A 65 -6.84 7.05 -15.53
C ALA A 65 -5.70 6.12 -15.98
N LEU A 66 -4.99 5.51 -15.02
CA LEU A 66 -3.94 4.52 -15.29
C LEU A 66 -4.54 3.15 -15.65
N GLY A 67 -5.67 2.78 -15.03
CA GLY A 67 -6.37 1.51 -15.27
C GLY A 67 -6.93 1.36 -16.69
N ASP A 68 -7.21 2.47 -17.38
CA ASP A 68 -7.70 2.47 -18.76
C ASP A 68 -6.58 2.27 -19.80
N LYS A 69 -5.31 2.50 -19.41
CA LYS A 69 -4.15 2.51 -20.31
C LYS A 69 -3.18 1.36 -20.07
N VAL A 70 -3.28 0.70 -18.93
CA VAL A 70 -2.36 -0.35 -18.49
C VAL A 70 -3.14 -1.62 -18.19
N GLU A 71 -2.62 -2.75 -18.66
CA GLU A 71 -3.11 -4.06 -18.32
C GLU A 71 -3.20 -4.25 -16.79
N LYS A 72 -4.42 -4.44 -16.30
CA LYS A 72 -4.79 -4.33 -14.87
C LYS A 72 -3.99 -5.28 -13.97
N ARG A 73 -3.62 -6.45 -14.49
CA ARG A 73 -2.80 -7.46 -13.78
C ARG A 73 -1.39 -6.95 -13.49
N TYR A 74 -0.76 -6.25 -14.42
CA TYR A 74 0.57 -5.66 -14.18
C TYR A 74 0.48 -4.50 -13.21
N ALA A 75 -0.54 -3.65 -13.35
CA ALA A 75 -0.76 -2.53 -12.45
C ALA A 75 -0.97 -3.00 -10.99
N LEU A 76 -1.77 -4.06 -10.79
CA LEU A 76 -1.93 -4.70 -9.47
C LEU A 76 -0.61 -5.27 -8.94
N THR A 77 0.16 -5.96 -9.79
CA THR A 77 1.46 -6.55 -9.42
C THR A 77 2.44 -5.47 -8.95
N VAL A 78 2.52 -4.34 -9.66
CA VAL A 78 3.35 -3.19 -9.27
C VAL A 78 2.92 -2.64 -7.91
N CYS A 79 1.62 -2.53 -7.64
CA CYS A 79 1.13 -2.09 -6.33
C CYS A 79 1.58 -3.04 -5.20
N LEU A 80 1.52 -4.36 -5.42
CA LEU A 80 1.92 -5.35 -4.42
C LEU A 80 3.44 -5.33 -4.14
N ILE A 81 4.24 -5.14 -5.19
CA ILE A 81 5.68 -4.93 -5.06
C ILE A 81 5.95 -3.63 -4.28
N GLY A 82 5.23 -2.55 -4.60
CA GLY A 82 5.34 -1.27 -3.89
C GLY A 82 5.01 -1.38 -2.39
N HIS A 83 3.93 -2.07 -2.02
CA HIS A 83 3.61 -2.38 -0.62
C HIS A 83 4.74 -3.15 0.06
N SER A 84 5.29 -4.16 -0.60
CA SER A 84 6.35 -5.00 -0.05
C SER A 84 7.62 -4.17 0.19
N ILE A 85 8.07 -3.40 -0.80
CA ILE A 85 9.23 -2.51 -0.70
C ILE A 85 9.02 -1.50 0.43
N ALA A 86 7.83 -0.90 0.53
CA ALA A 86 7.52 0.05 1.58
C ALA A 86 7.58 -0.58 2.98
N LEU A 87 7.04 -1.78 3.17
CA LEU A 87 7.09 -2.48 4.45
C LEU A 87 8.53 -2.82 4.86
N PHE A 88 9.30 -3.42 3.96
CA PHE A 88 10.71 -3.74 4.24
C PHE A 88 11.51 -2.47 4.49
N GLY A 89 11.31 -1.43 3.67
CA GLY A 89 11.94 -0.14 3.84
C GLY A 89 11.64 0.49 5.20
N LEU A 90 10.38 0.49 5.63
CA LEU A 90 9.99 0.98 6.96
C LEU A 90 10.61 0.15 8.08
N ALA A 91 10.68 -1.19 7.96
CA ALA A 91 11.28 -2.04 8.98
C ALA A 91 12.75 -1.67 9.28
N PHE A 92 13.48 -1.23 8.25
CA PHE A 92 14.90 -0.84 8.35
C PHE A 92 15.13 0.68 8.35
N ALA A 93 14.06 1.50 8.37
CA ALA A 93 14.22 2.95 8.39
C ALA A 93 14.86 3.41 9.72
N THR A 94 15.85 4.30 9.61
CA THR A 94 16.63 4.81 10.76
C THR A 94 16.40 6.29 11.03
N ASN A 95 15.64 6.98 10.18
CA ASN A 95 15.36 8.40 10.31
C ASN A 95 14.04 8.76 9.61
N ILE A 96 13.54 9.96 9.90
CA ILE A 96 12.24 10.41 9.42
C ILE A 96 12.16 10.58 7.89
N TRP A 97 13.27 10.82 7.21
CA TRP A 97 13.30 10.99 5.75
C TRP A 97 13.09 9.66 5.02
N LEU A 98 13.70 8.59 5.51
CA LEU A 98 13.45 7.23 5.03
C LEU A 98 11.99 6.83 5.27
N VAL A 99 11.47 7.14 6.46
CA VAL A 99 10.05 6.92 6.78
C VAL A 99 9.16 7.66 5.78
N ALA A 100 9.39 8.96 5.57
CA ALA A 100 8.62 9.78 4.64
C ALA A 100 8.61 9.18 3.22
N PHE A 101 9.77 8.76 2.71
CA PHE A 101 9.88 8.12 1.40
C PHE A 101 9.04 6.83 1.30
N PHE A 102 9.17 5.92 2.28
CA PHE A 102 8.46 4.65 2.23
C PHE A 102 6.96 4.79 2.51
N VAL A 103 6.51 5.74 3.34
CA VAL A 103 5.07 5.98 3.50
C VAL A 103 4.44 6.63 2.27
N VAL A 104 5.19 7.44 1.52
CA VAL A 104 4.75 7.95 0.21
C VAL A 104 4.56 6.78 -0.76
N LEU A 105 5.56 5.91 -0.88
CA LEU A 105 5.47 4.70 -1.71
C LEU A 105 4.29 3.80 -1.31
N HIS A 106 4.09 3.60 -0.01
CA HIS A 106 2.96 2.84 0.52
C HIS A 106 1.62 3.49 0.17
N GLY A 107 1.49 4.81 0.42
CA GLY A 107 0.28 5.57 0.13
C GLY A 107 -0.09 5.49 -1.35
N VAL A 108 0.88 5.72 -2.25
CA VAL A 108 0.69 5.60 -3.69
C VAL A 108 0.21 4.20 -4.09
N SER A 109 0.91 3.17 -3.62
CA SER A 109 0.58 1.76 -3.90
C SER A 109 -0.83 1.39 -3.44
N TRP A 110 -1.21 1.88 -2.26
CA TRP A 110 -2.51 1.61 -1.68
C TRP A 110 -3.64 2.33 -2.43
N GLY A 111 -3.45 3.62 -2.74
CA GLY A 111 -4.43 4.44 -3.45
C GLY A 111 -4.74 3.89 -4.83
N THR A 112 -3.71 3.54 -5.61
CA THR A 112 -3.87 3.02 -6.98
C THR A 112 -4.52 1.63 -7.03
N ARG A 113 -4.34 0.81 -5.99
CA ARG A 113 -4.90 -0.56 -5.94
C ARG A 113 -6.43 -0.59 -5.97
N GLY A 114 -7.10 0.35 -5.31
CA GLY A 114 -8.57 0.37 -5.19
C GLY A 114 -9.29 0.36 -6.55
N PRO A 115 -9.05 1.37 -7.41
CA PRO A 115 -9.60 1.43 -8.76
C PRO A 115 -9.29 0.20 -9.62
N ILE A 116 -8.05 -0.31 -9.56
CA ILE A 116 -7.63 -1.47 -10.34
C ILE A 116 -8.42 -2.73 -9.95
N VAL A 117 -8.55 -3.01 -8.65
CA VAL A 117 -9.28 -4.20 -8.17
C VAL A 117 -10.75 -4.15 -8.56
N ILE A 118 -11.37 -2.97 -8.53
CA ILE A 118 -12.76 -2.79 -8.98
C ILE A 118 -12.85 -3.09 -10.48
N SER A 119 -11.92 -2.56 -11.27
CA SER A 119 -11.92 -2.76 -12.72
C SER A 119 -11.74 -4.23 -13.15
N ILE A 120 -10.90 -5.01 -12.45
CA ILE A 120 -10.70 -6.44 -12.72
C ILE A 120 -11.97 -7.27 -12.45
N ARG A 121 -12.82 -6.82 -11.52
CA ARG A 121 -14.08 -7.52 -11.20
C ARG A 121 -15.20 -7.18 -12.17
N ALA A 122 -15.05 -6.09 -12.92
CA ALA A 122 -15.99 -5.67 -13.95
C ALA A 122 -15.68 -6.31 -15.32
N ASP A 123 -14.48 -6.87 -15.48
CA ASP A 123 -14.07 -7.71 -16.61
C ASP A 123 -14.47 -9.18 -16.40
#